data_AF-A0A7S2R2A6-F1
#
_entry.id   AF-A0A7S2R2A6-F1
#
_cell.length_a   1.000
_cell.length_b   1.000
_cell.length_c   1.000
_cell.angle_alpha   90.00
_cell.angle_beta   90.00
_cell.angle_gamma   90.00
#
_symmetry.space_group_name_H-M   'P 1'
#
loop_
_entity.id
_entity.type
_entity.pdbx_description
1 polymer ?
#
loop_
_entity_poly.entity_id
_entity_poly.type
_entity_poly.pdbx_seq_one_letter_code
_entity_poly.pdbx_strand_id
1 'polypeptide(L)'
;TNYKTGFVSKVWPAGWGGGFKTVPETVKELGHENRTLDIFKIDCEGCEWTTYMDWIGLGARQILVENHGVPMPDGKRTSMWFEKALNISAYYDEYKKHGYALFNRDFHGRAVDLA
;
A
#
# COMPACT_ATOMS: atom_id res chain seq x y z
N THR A 1 5.34 17.78 4.32
CA THR A 1 5.61 16.56 5.13
C THR A 1 6.93 15.97 4.66
N ASN A 2 7.91 15.77 5.54
CA ASN A 2 9.21 15.22 5.16
C ASN A 2 9.08 13.70 4.97
N TYR A 3 8.90 13.26 3.72
CA TYR A 3 8.91 11.85 3.35
C TYR A 3 10.27 11.27 3.73
N LYS A 4 10.31 10.33 4.69
CA LYS A 4 11.55 9.65 5.06
C LYS A 4 12.12 8.96 3.82
N THR A 5 13.33 9.34 3.45
CA THR A 5 14.09 9.02 2.23
C THR A 5 14.55 7.55 2.10
N GLY A 6 13.82 6.60 2.71
CA GLY A 6 14.26 5.20 2.81
C GLY A 6 13.44 4.19 1.99
N PHE A 7 12.20 4.50 1.66
CA PHE A 7 11.31 3.61 0.91
C PHE A 7 10.77 4.37 -0.29
N VAL A 8 11.40 4.17 -1.44
CA VAL A 8 10.89 4.65 -2.73
C VAL A 8 10.31 3.42 -3.43
N SER A 9 9.01 3.43 -3.72
CA SER A 9 8.41 2.36 -4.52
C SER A 9 9.11 2.22 -5.87
N LYS A 10 9.26 0.97 -6.33
CA LYS A 10 9.85 0.70 -7.63
C LYS A 10 8.83 1.06 -8.70
N VAL A 11 9.08 2.13 -9.44
CA VAL A 11 8.33 2.48 -10.65
C VAL A 11 8.75 1.53 -11.78
N TRP A 12 7.81 0.76 -12.32
CA TRP A 12 8.05 -0.11 -13.47
C TRP A 12 8.16 0.72 -14.76
N PRO A 13 8.88 0.25 -15.80
CA PRO A 13 9.03 0.99 -17.05
C PRO A 13 7.68 1.27 -17.71
N ALA A 14 7.61 2.38 -18.46
CA ALA A 14 6.40 2.85 -19.13
C ALA A 14 5.72 1.77 -19.97
N GLY A 15 4.45 1.51 -19.72
CA GLY A 15 3.59 0.63 -20.53
C GLY A 15 2.87 1.40 -21.65
N TRP A 16 1.92 0.73 -22.30
CA TRP A 16 1.08 1.28 -23.40
C TRP A 16 0.08 2.38 -22.99
N GLY A 17 0.31 3.08 -21.88
CA GLY A 17 -0.54 4.14 -21.34
C GLY A 17 0.22 5.27 -20.64
N GLY A 18 1.55 5.30 -20.75
CA GLY A 18 2.41 6.28 -20.06
C GLY A 18 3.35 5.63 -19.02
N GLY A 19 4.20 6.47 -18.41
CA GLY A 19 5.05 6.05 -17.31
C GLY A 19 4.23 5.79 -16.05
N PHE A 20 4.51 4.69 -15.36
CA PHE A 20 4.01 4.50 -13.99
C PHE A 20 4.53 5.63 -13.10
N LYS A 21 3.76 6.00 -12.08
CA LYS A 21 4.13 7.03 -11.10
C LYS A 21 4.00 6.44 -9.71
N THR A 22 4.88 6.86 -8.82
CA THR A 22 4.72 6.70 -7.39
C THR A 22 3.53 7.52 -6.90
N VAL A 23 2.95 7.16 -5.75
CA VAL A 23 1.84 7.94 -5.20
C VAL A 23 2.24 9.39 -4.86
N PRO A 24 3.44 9.67 -4.30
CA PRO A 24 3.92 11.04 -4.12
C PRO A 24 4.01 11.85 -5.43
N GLU A 25 4.49 11.24 -6.53
CA GLU A 25 4.50 11.90 -7.85
C GLU A 25 3.08 12.21 -8.32
N THR A 26 2.13 11.28 -8.16
CA THR A 26 0.72 11.52 -8.49
C THR A 26 0.12 12.66 -7.65
N VAL A 27 0.36 12.68 -6.33
CA VAL A 27 -0.11 13.75 -5.44
C VAL A 27 0.44 15.11 -5.87
N LYS A 28 1.71 15.17 -6.26
CA LYS A 28 2.36 16.39 -6.75
C LYS A 28 1.79 16.86 -8.08
N GLU A 29 1.71 16.00 -9.07
CA GLU A 29 1.26 16.38 -10.41
C GLU A 29 -0.20 16.78 -10.47
N LEU A 30 -1.03 16.19 -9.61
CA LEU A 30 -2.44 16.56 -9.48
C LEU A 30 -2.66 17.79 -8.56
N GLY A 31 -1.60 18.37 -7.98
CA GLY A 31 -1.69 19.57 -7.15
C GLY A 31 -2.29 19.36 -5.75
N HIS A 32 -2.09 18.18 -5.17
CA HIS A 32 -2.63 17.79 -3.86
C HIS A 32 -1.65 17.90 -2.69
N GLU A 33 -0.39 18.33 -2.90
CA GLU A 33 0.66 18.35 -1.85
C GLU A 33 0.30 19.15 -0.57
N ASN A 34 -0.55 20.17 -0.70
CA ASN A 34 -0.97 21.05 0.39
C ASN A 34 -2.45 20.88 0.73
N ARG A 35 -3.03 19.73 0.39
CA ARG A 35 -4.44 19.41 0.66
C ARG A 35 -4.51 18.21 1.60
N THR A 36 -5.46 18.25 2.53
CA THR A 36 -5.80 17.05 3.29
C THR A 36 -6.54 16.08 2.37
N LEU A 37 -6.04 14.85 2.27
CA LEU A 37 -6.77 13.76 1.64
C LEU A 37 -7.79 13.20 2.62
N ASP A 38 -9.07 13.26 2.30
CA ASP A 38 -10.12 12.68 3.15
C ASP A 38 -10.11 11.15 3.05
N ILE A 39 -10.16 10.63 1.83
CA ILE A 39 -10.23 9.20 1.55
C ILE A 39 -9.20 8.85 0.47
N PHE A 40 -8.37 7.84 0.74
CA PHE A 40 -7.47 7.24 -0.23
C PHE A 40 -7.84 5.76 -0.41
N LYS A 41 -8.29 5.37 -1.60
CA LYS A 41 -8.56 3.97 -1.98
C LYS A 41 -7.42 3.46 -2.85
N ILE A 42 -6.91 2.26 -2.56
CA ILE A 42 -5.95 1.55 -3.40
C ILE A 42 -6.44 0.13 -3.69
N ASP A 43 -6.21 -0.26 -4.93
CA ASP A 43 -6.47 -1.56 -5.53
C ASP A 43 -5.52 -1.63 -6.74
N CYS A 44 -4.51 -2.48 -6.65
CA CYS A 44 -3.45 -2.57 -7.64
C CYS A 44 -2.96 -4.01 -7.85
N GLU A 45 -3.85 -4.99 -7.62
CA GLU A 45 -3.63 -6.39 -7.99
C GLU A 45 -2.35 -7.03 -7.43
N GLY A 46 -1.90 -6.58 -6.25
CA GLY A 46 -0.82 -7.21 -5.48
C GLY A 46 0.30 -6.25 -5.09
N CYS A 47 0.29 -5.03 -5.64
CA CYS A 47 1.30 -4.03 -5.31
C CYS A 47 1.16 -3.49 -3.88
N GLU A 48 -0.02 -3.65 -3.24
CA GLU A 48 -0.41 -3.03 -1.97
C GLU A 48 0.61 -3.29 -0.86
N TRP A 49 1.13 -4.51 -0.83
CA TRP A 49 2.08 -4.99 0.15
C TRP A 49 3.46 -4.33 0.08
N THR A 50 3.85 -3.84 -1.09
CA THR A 50 5.21 -3.33 -1.36
C THR A 50 5.27 -1.82 -1.46
N THR A 51 4.15 -1.18 -1.74
CA THR A 51 4.07 0.26 -1.97
C THR A 51 3.35 1.01 -0.85
N TYR A 52 2.89 0.33 0.21
CA TYR A 52 2.14 0.97 1.30
C TYR A 52 2.83 2.15 1.98
N MET A 53 4.16 2.14 2.03
CA MET A 53 4.92 3.25 2.63
C MET A 53 4.80 4.55 1.82
N ASP A 54 4.44 4.48 0.54
CA ASP A 54 4.24 5.66 -0.31
C ASP A 54 2.98 6.45 0.07
N TRP A 55 1.91 5.77 0.52
CA TRP A 55 0.64 6.42 0.84
C TRP A 55 0.36 6.57 2.33
N ILE A 56 0.93 5.71 3.18
CA ILE A 56 0.66 5.76 4.63
C ILE A 56 1.13 7.10 5.26
N GLY A 57 2.17 7.71 4.69
CA GLY A 57 2.71 8.98 5.12
C GLY A 57 1.99 10.22 4.57
N LEU A 58 1.00 10.06 3.70
CA LEU A 58 0.26 11.19 3.12
C LEU A 58 -0.64 11.90 4.14
N GLY A 59 -0.90 11.28 5.29
CA GLY A 59 -1.82 11.83 6.30
C GLY A 59 -3.27 11.86 5.82
N ALA A 60 -3.67 10.89 4.98
CA ALA A 60 -5.06 10.72 4.60
C ALA A 60 -5.91 10.41 5.85
N ARG A 61 -7.13 10.95 5.96
CA ARG A 61 -8.00 10.67 7.13
C ARG A 61 -8.49 9.23 7.15
N GLN A 62 -8.78 8.68 5.98
CA GLN A 62 -9.16 7.28 5.79
C GLN A 62 -8.37 6.66 4.64
N ILE A 63 -7.88 5.44 4.87
CA ILE A 63 -7.24 4.61 3.85
C ILE A 63 -8.08 3.35 3.68
N LEU A 64 -8.50 3.08 2.45
CA LEU A 64 -9.22 1.88 2.04
C LEU A 64 -8.26 1.04 1.19
N VAL A 65 -7.87 -0.12 1.69
CA VAL A 65 -6.94 -1.03 0.98
C VAL A 65 -7.70 -2.29 0.61
N GLU A 66 -7.62 -2.67 -0.65
CA GLU A 66 -8.07 -3.96 -1.12
C GLU A 66 -6.85 -4.83 -1.38
N ASN A 67 -6.56 -5.72 -0.45
CA ASN A 67 -5.33 -6.51 -0.49
C ASN A 67 -5.47 -7.67 -1.46
N HIS A 68 -4.67 -7.65 -2.51
CA HIS A 68 -4.63 -8.72 -3.51
C HIS A 68 -3.50 -9.70 -3.21
N GLY A 69 -3.85 -10.98 -3.14
CA GLY A 69 -2.94 -12.05 -2.77
C GLY A 69 -2.47 -11.97 -1.31
N VAL A 70 -1.81 -13.02 -0.83
CA VAL A 70 -1.14 -13.03 0.47
C VAL A 70 0.35 -13.29 0.24
N PRO A 71 1.23 -12.40 0.71
CA PRO A 71 2.67 -12.61 0.72
C PRO A 71 3.03 -13.97 1.30
N MET A 72 3.80 -14.77 0.55
CA MET A 72 4.38 -15.97 1.13
C MET A 72 5.57 -15.59 2.02
N PRO A 73 5.70 -16.15 3.23
CA PRO A 73 6.80 -15.84 4.15
C PRO A 73 8.19 -16.11 3.55
N ASP A 74 8.29 -17.08 2.65
CA ASP A 74 9.51 -17.48 1.96
C ASP A 74 9.69 -16.83 0.58
N GLY A 75 8.74 -15.99 0.14
CA GLY A 75 8.78 -15.27 -1.13
C GLY A 75 8.91 -16.19 -2.34
N LYS A 76 7.79 -16.76 -2.83
CA LYS A 76 7.79 -17.55 -4.08
C LYS A 76 7.25 -16.79 -5.30
N ARG A 77 7.89 -17.08 -6.43
CA ARG A 77 7.76 -16.49 -7.79
C ARG A 77 6.43 -16.74 -8.51
N THR A 78 5.38 -17.21 -7.83
CA THR A 78 4.08 -17.53 -8.48
C THR A 78 3.12 -16.35 -8.51
N SER A 79 3.42 -15.28 -7.78
CA SER A 79 2.72 -14.00 -7.91
C SER A 79 3.44 -13.16 -8.95
N MET A 80 2.70 -12.70 -9.95
CA MET A 80 3.18 -11.78 -10.99
C MET A 80 3.67 -10.43 -10.42
N TRP A 81 3.39 -10.16 -9.14
CA TRP A 81 3.58 -8.85 -8.51
C TRP A 81 4.32 -8.91 -7.17
N PHE A 82 4.82 -10.08 -6.76
CA PHE A 82 5.48 -10.28 -5.48
C PHE A 82 6.80 -11.05 -5.61
N GLU A 83 7.91 -10.42 -5.22
CA GLU A 83 9.27 -10.95 -5.43
C GLU A 83 10.08 -11.16 -4.13
N LYS A 84 9.62 -10.72 -2.95
CA LYS A 84 10.43 -10.74 -1.72
C LYS A 84 9.62 -11.13 -0.49
N ALA A 85 10.22 -11.87 0.43
CA ALA A 85 9.61 -12.15 1.75
C ALA A 85 9.14 -10.84 2.42
N LEU A 86 7.90 -10.83 2.93
CA LEU A 86 7.33 -9.70 3.66
C LEU A 86 6.98 -10.13 5.09
N ASN A 87 7.36 -9.31 6.05
CA ASN A 87 6.84 -9.42 7.40
C ASN A 87 5.43 -8.80 7.46
N ILE A 88 4.40 -9.65 7.45
CA ILE A 88 2.99 -9.22 7.45
C ILE A 88 2.65 -8.42 8.71
N SER A 89 3.21 -8.78 9.87
CA SER A 89 2.99 -8.02 11.10
C SER A 89 3.54 -6.60 10.98
N ALA A 90 4.72 -6.44 10.39
CA ALA A 90 5.31 -5.12 10.16
C ALA A 90 4.42 -4.25 9.26
N TYR A 91 3.83 -4.82 8.21
CA TYR A 91 2.89 -4.11 7.34
C TYR A 91 1.71 -3.52 8.13
N TYR A 92 1.03 -4.31 8.97
CA TYR A 92 -0.09 -3.81 9.78
C TYR A 92 0.35 -2.89 10.92
N ASP A 93 1.53 -3.10 11.49
CA ASP A 93 2.05 -2.26 12.57
C ASP A 93 2.38 -0.84 12.09
N GLU A 94 2.77 -0.66 10.83
CA GLU A 94 2.99 0.67 10.27
C GLU A 94 1.70 1.52 10.27
N TYR A 95 0.53 0.93 10.02
CA TYR A 95 -0.75 1.66 10.14
C TYR A 95 -0.97 2.18 11.56
N LYS A 96 -0.73 1.34 12.56
CA LYS A 96 -0.85 1.74 13.96
C LYS A 96 0.16 2.82 14.34
N LYS A 97 1.41 2.71 13.88
CA LYS A 97 2.47 3.72 14.10
C LYS A 97 2.11 5.09 13.50
N HIS A 98 1.34 5.11 12.41
CA HIS A 98 0.84 6.34 11.79
C HIS A 98 -0.51 6.80 12.35
N GLY A 99 -1.00 6.19 13.44
CA GLY A 99 -2.20 6.63 14.16
C GLY A 99 -3.52 6.11 13.58
N TYR A 100 -3.49 5.15 12.66
CA TYR A 100 -4.69 4.55 12.10
C TYR A 100 -5.26 3.46 13.02
N ALA A 101 -6.57 3.46 13.19
CA ALA A 101 -7.32 2.30 13.65
C ALA A 101 -7.58 1.36 12.47
N LEU A 102 -7.40 0.06 12.68
CA LEU A 102 -7.57 -0.96 11.63
C LEU A 102 -8.94 -1.62 11.75
N PHE A 103 -9.66 -1.64 10.62
CA PHE A 103 -10.90 -2.39 10.45
C PHE A 103 -10.72 -3.27 9.22
N ASN A 104 -10.92 -4.58 9.38
CA ASN A 104 -10.78 -5.53 8.28
C ASN A 104 -12.10 -6.26 8.08
N ARG A 105 -12.50 -6.42 6.82
CA ARG A 105 -13.61 -7.29 6.41
C ARG A 105 -13.08 -8.22 5.34
N ASP A 106 -13.14 -9.52 5.61
CA ASP A 106 -12.95 -10.54 4.58
C ASP A 106 -14.31 -10.83 3.93
N PHE A 107 -14.47 -10.52 2.64
CA PHE A 107 -15.69 -10.81 1.90
C PHE A 107 -15.96 -12.31 1.78
N HIS A 108 -14.93 -13.16 1.90
CA HIS A 108 -15.07 -14.62 1.89
C HIS A 108 -15.34 -15.22 3.27
N GLY A 109 -15.46 -14.41 4.33
CA GLY A 109 -15.91 -14.86 5.64
C GLY A 109 -15.04 -15.96 6.27
N ARG A 110 -13.77 -16.10 5.87
CA ARG A 110 -12.82 -17.07 6.44
C ARG A 110 -11.82 -16.41 7.37
N ALA A 111 -12.18 -15.26 7.96
CA ALA A 111 -11.49 -14.78 9.13
C ALA A 111 -11.56 -15.90 10.18
N VAL A 112 -10.40 -16.43 10.56
CA VAL A 112 -10.32 -17.41 11.65
C VAL A 112 -10.96 -16.77 12.88
N ASP A 113 -11.95 -17.45 13.46
CA ASP A 113 -12.37 -17.13 14.81
C ASP A 113 -11.12 -17.24 15.68
N LEU A 114 -10.66 -16.10 16.20
CA LEU A 114 -9.57 -16.09 17.17
C LEU A 114 -10.14 -16.72 18.45
N ALA A 115 -9.80 -18.00 18.64
CA ALA A 115 -10.11 -18.78 19.84
C ALA A 115 -9.44 -18.18 21.09
#